data_AF-A0A2E3P413-F1
#
_entry.id   AF-A0A2E3P413-F1
#
_cell.length_a   1.000
_cell.length_b   1.000
_cell.length_c   1.000
_cell.angle_alpha   90.00
_cell.angle_beta   90.00
_cell.angle_gamma   90.00
#
_symmetry.space_group_name_H-M   'P 1'
#
loop_
_entity.id
_entity.type
_entity.pdbx_description
1 polymer ?
#
loop_
_entity_poly.entity_id
_entity_poly.type
_entity_poly.pdbx_seq_one_letter_code
_entity_poly.pdbx_strand_id
1 'polypeptide(L)'
;MRHFPDGESYFRYETPVDGKNVILVATLGRPDAKILPLIFAAGTAMELGASQVGLVAPYLAYMRQDKSFKSGESVSSVHFAKTLSPWIDWLVTVDPHLHRRCTLNEIYSVPSLVVHAAPSFRTGLRKRFHDRC
;
A
#
# COMPACT_ATOMS: atom_id res chain seq x y z
N MET A 1 17.34 3.93 5.42
CA MET A 1 17.09 2.49 5.69
C MET A 1 18.32 1.70 5.29
N ARG A 2 18.65 0.64 6.03
CA ARG A 2 19.73 -0.31 5.67
C ARG A 2 19.35 -1.72 6.15
N HIS A 3 20.19 -2.71 5.86
CA HIS A 3 20.02 -4.06 6.39
C HIS A 3 21.10 -4.40 7.43
N PHE A 4 20.74 -5.25 8.37
CA PHE A 4 21.69 -5.97 9.22
C PHE A 4 22.38 -7.09 8.42
N PRO A 5 23.49 -7.67 8.93
CA PRO A 5 24.23 -8.71 8.21
C PRO A 5 23.44 -9.98 7.85
N ASP A 6 22.40 -10.29 8.62
CA ASP A 6 21.47 -11.42 8.41
C ASP A 6 20.31 -11.10 7.46
N GLY A 7 20.21 -9.86 6.98
CA GLY A 7 19.17 -9.39 6.07
C GLY A 7 17.99 -8.69 6.76
N GLU A 8 17.95 -8.64 8.09
CA GLU A 8 16.90 -7.90 8.81
C GLU A 8 16.92 -6.41 8.47
N SER A 9 15.76 -5.79 8.52
CA SER A 9 15.59 -4.40 8.10
C SER A 9 15.82 -3.43 9.26
N TYR A 10 16.77 -2.52 9.10
CA TYR A 10 16.98 -1.40 10.01
C TYR A 10 16.34 -0.12 9.46
N PHE A 11 15.46 0.48 10.26
CA PHE A 11 14.78 1.73 9.94
C PHE A 11 15.02 2.79 11.02
N ARG A 12 15.14 4.06 10.60
CA ARG A 12 15.23 5.23 11.49
C ARG A 12 14.79 6.48 10.71
N TYR A 13 13.95 7.31 11.33
CA TYR A 13 13.68 8.66 10.83
C TYR A 13 14.87 9.59 11.10
N GLU A 14 15.33 10.32 10.08
CA GLU A 14 16.43 11.28 10.22
C GLU A 14 15.96 12.67 10.67
N THR A 15 14.64 12.89 10.68
CA THR A 15 13.99 14.14 11.08
C THR A 15 12.84 13.87 12.03
N PRO A 16 12.53 14.77 12.98
CA PRO A 16 11.37 14.62 13.88
C PRO A 16 10.06 14.50 13.11
N VAL A 17 9.17 13.62 13.58
CA VAL A 17 7.83 13.37 13.03
C VAL A 17 6.69 13.69 13.99
N ASP A 18 7.01 14.08 15.23
CA ASP A 18 6.03 14.45 16.26
C ASP A 18 5.07 15.55 15.77
N GLY A 19 3.78 15.33 15.96
CA GLY A 19 2.70 16.21 15.51
C GLY A 19 2.55 16.34 13.99
N LYS A 20 3.26 15.55 13.18
CA LYS A 20 3.21 15.64 11.70
C LYS A 20 2.34 14.55 11.09
N ASN A 21 1.71 14.89 9.97
CA ASN A 21 1.13 13.91 9.05
C ASN A 21 2.26 13.27 8.23
N VAL A 22 2.46 11.97 8.42
CA VAL A 22 3.44 11.16 7.70
C VAL A 22 2.74 10.43 6.56
N ILE A 23 3.27 10.54 5.35
CA ILE A 23 2.79 9.79 4.20
C ILE A 23 3.89 8.84 3.76
N LEU A 24 3.62 7.54 3.86
CA LEU A 24 4.50 6.49 3.37
C LEU A 24 4.14 6.20 1.91
N VAL A 25 5.12 6.30 1.02
CA VAL A 25 4.96 5.99 -0.40
C VAL A 25 5.70 4.70 -0.72
N ALA A 26 4.98 3.63 -0.99
CA ALA A 26 5.57 2.31 -1.22
C ALA A 26 4.82 1.54 -2.31
N THR A 27 5.45 1.35 -3.47
CA THR A 27 4.96 0.37 -4.45
C THR A 27 5.31 -1.04 -3.99
N LEU A 28 4.29 -1.89 -3.81
CA LEU A 28 4.42 -3.22 -3.22
C LEU A 28 4.68 -4.33 -4.25
N GLY A 29 5.33 -4.00 -5.38
CA GLY A 29 5.86 -5.03 -6.28
C GLY A 29 7.02 -5.77 -5.61
N ARG A 30 7.03 -7.12 -5.64
CA ARG A 30 7.90 -7.96 -4.81
C ARG A 30 7.76 -7.60 -3.31
N PRO A 31 6.56 -7.82 -2.74
CA PRO A 31 6.16 -7.22 -1.47
C PRO A 31 6.91 -7.75 -0.26
N ASP A 32 7.33 -9.01 -0.27
CA ASP A 32 7.74 -9.75 0.93
C ASP A 32 8.87 -9.04 1.70
N ALA A 33 9.91 -8.61 0.99
CA ALA A 33 11.03 -7.88 1.57
C ALA A 33 10.68 -6.42 1.99
N LYS A 34 9.51 -5.91 1.61
CA LYS A 34 9.08 -4.52 1.85
C LYS A 34 8.06 -4.39 2.97
N ILE A 35 7.32 -5.45 3.29
CA ILE A 35 6.22 -5.38 4.26
C ILE A 35 6.73 -5.06 5.66
N LEU A 36 7.74 -5.78 6.15
CA LEU A 36 8.32 -5.50 7.46
C LEU A 36 8.90 -4.08 7.55
N PRO A 37 9.75 -3.62 6.61
CA PRO A 37 10.18 -2.22 6.58
C PRO A 37 9.06 -1.19 6.61
N LEU A 38 7.97 -1.45 5.87
CA LEU A 38 6.82 -0.56 5.83
C LEU A 38 6.11 -0.49 7.19
N ILE A 39 5.90 -1.65 7.83
CA ILE A 39 5.34 -1.74 9.18
C ILE A 39 6.24 -1.04 10.19
N PHE A 40 7.56 -1.21 10.09
CA PHE A 40 8.51 -0.53 10.98
C PHE A 40 8.46 0.98 10.79
N ALA A 41 8.45 1.48 9.55
CA ALA A 41 8.34 2.90 9.27
C ALA A 41 7.05 3.49 9.88
N ALA A 42 5.92 2.82 9.64
CA ALA A 42 4.63 3.22 10.16
C ALA A 42 4.56 3.19 11.70
N GLY A 43 4.91 2.06 12.32
CA GLY A 43 4.89 1.90 13.76
C GLY A 43 5.80 2.89 14.46
N THR A 44 7.04 3.07 13.96
CA THR A 44 7.96 4.08 14.50
C THR A 44 7.41 5.50 14.35
N ALA A 45 6.70 5.83 13.26
CA ALA A 45 6.08 7.15 13.13
C ALA A 45 5.01 7.38 14.20
N MET A 46 4.15 6.39 14.44
CA MET A 46 3.11 6.44 15.48
C MET A 46 3.73 6.58 16.87
N GLU A 47 4.74 5.77 17.20
CA GLU A 47 5.45 5.81 18.48
C GLU A 47 6.15 7.14 18.73
N LEU A 48 6.65 7.79 17.67
CA LEU A 48 7.28 9.10 17.73
C LEU A 48 6.29 10.28 17.68
N GLY A 49 4.99 10.03 17.81
CA GLY A 49 3.97 11.07 17.95
C GLY A 49 3.44 11.65 16.64
N ALA A 50 3.61 10.98 15.50
CA ALA A 50 2.98 11.43 14.26
C ALA A 50 1.46 11.60 14.46
N SER A 51 0.89 12.71 13.98
CA SER A 51 -0.54 12.99 14.10
C SER A 51 -1.40 12.09 13.21
N GLN A 52 -0.80 11.59 12.13
CA GLN A 52 -1.41 10.66 11.19
C GLN A 52 -0.34 9.95 10.37
N VAL A 53 -0.57 8.69 10.01
CA VAL A 53 0.30 7.86 9.17
C VAL A 53 -0.52 7.28 8.01
N GLY A 54 -0.38 7.86 6.82
CA GLY A 54 -1.03 7.39 5.61
C GLY A 54 -0.15 6.52 4.74
N LEU A 55 -0.75 5.62 3.97
CA LEU A 55 -0.05 4.85 2.93
C LEU A 55 -0.57 5.19 1.53
N VAL A 56 0.35 5.59 0.66
CA VAL A 56 0.14 5.60 -0.79
C VAL A 56 0.89 4.40 -1.37
N ALA A 57 0.15 3.40 -1.82
CA ALA A 57 0.67 2.21 -2.48
C ALA A 57 0.24 2.19 -3.95
N PRO A 58 1.02 2.77 -4.90
CA PRO A 58 0.65 2.79 -6.31
C PRO A 58 0.34 1.39 -6.88
N TYR A 59 1.00 0.37 -6.34
CA TYR A 59 0.64 -1.02 -6.54
C TYR A 59 0.43 -1.67 -5.16
N LEU A 60 -0.80 -2.11 -4.89
CA LEU A 60 -1.18 -2.85 -3.69
C LEU A 60 -1.03 -4.36 -3.90
N ALA A 61 -0.20 -4.99 -3.09
CA ALA A 61 0.11 -6.42 -3.18
C ALA A 61 -0.98 -7.31 -2.60
N TYR A 62 -0.86 -8.62 -2.84
CA TYR A 62 -1.67 -9.68 -2.23
C TYR A 62 -3.18 -9.63 -2.52
N MET A 63 -3.62 -8.76 -3.43
CA MET A 63 -5.02 -8.64 -3.84
C MET A 63 -5.50 -9.70 -4.84
N ARG A 64 -4.61 -10.56 -5.34
CA ARG A 64 -4.95 -11.58 -6.36
C ARG A 64 -5.62 -12.83 -5.79
N GLN A 65 -5.22 -13.28 -4.60
CA GLN A 65 -5.82 -14.43 -3.93
C GLN A 65 -6.90 -13.93 -2.96
N ASP A 66 -8.03 -13.56 -3.54
CA ASP A 66 -9.19 -12.98 -2.86
C ASP A 66 -10.21 -14.01 -2.37
N LYS A 67 -9.98 -15.30 -2.66
CA LYS A 67 -10.69 -16.45 -2.12
C LYS A 67 -9.79 -17.69 -2.07
N SER A 68 -10.25 -18.70 -1.34
CA SER A 68 -9.74 -20.07 -1.43
C SER A 68 -10.37 -20.75 -2.66
N PHE A 69 -9.56 -21.22 -3.59
CA PHE A 69 -10.00 -22.00 -4.76
C PHE A 69 -9.97 -23.50 -4.47
N LYS A 70 -9.06 -23.94 -3.58
CA LYS A 70 -8.96 -25.29 -3.06
C LYS A 70 -8.95 -25.28 -1.54
N SER A 71 -9.51 -26.34 -0.94
CA SER A 71 -9.47 -26.51 0.52
C SER A 71 -8.05 -26.38 1.06
N GLY A 72 -7.89 -25.62 2.15
CA GLY A 72 -6.60 -25.35 2.79
C GLY A 72 -5.83 -24.14 2.24
N GLU A 73 -6.27 -23.50 1.15
CA GLU A 73 -5.63 -22.29 0.64
C GLU A 73 -5.89 -21.05 1.52
N SER A 74 -4.87 -20.21 1.66
CA SER A 74 -5.00 -18.89 2.28
C SER A 74 -5.84 -17.96 1.42
N VAL A 75 -6.56 -17.04 2.08
CA VAL A 75 -7.12 -15.85 1.41
C VAL A 75 -6.17 -14.69 1.67
N SER A 76 -5.05 -14.66 0.95
CA SER A 76 -3.93 -13.77 1.26
C SER A 76 -4.34 -12.30 1.33
N SER A 77 -5.32 -11.87 0.53
CA SER A 77 -5.79 -10.48 0.55
C SER A 77 -6.35 -10.09 1.91
N VAL A 78 -7.10 -10.99 2.56
CA VAL A 78 -7.72 -10.75 3.88
C VAL A 78 -6.65 -10.68 4.96
N HIS A 79 -5.72 -11.64 4.96
CA HIS A 79 -4.64 -11.67 5.94
C HIS A 79 -3.74 -10.44 5.78
N PHE A 80 -3.37 -10.10 4.56
CA PHE A 80 -2.54 -8.94 4.28
C PHE A 80 -3.19 -7.63 4.71
N ALA A 81 -4.48 -7.44 4.41
CA ALA A 81 -5.23 -6.27 4.84
C ALA A 81 -5.30 -6.17 6.37
N LYS A 82 -5.56 -7.28 7.08
CA LYS A 82 -5.58 -7.33 8.55
C LYS A 82 -4.21 -7.05 9.17
N THR A 83 -3.13 -7.52 8.55
CA THR A 83 -1.76 -7.25 9.02
C THR A 83 -1.38 -5.79 8.84
N LEU A 84 -1.78 -5.15 7.73
CA LEU A 84 -1.36 -3.79 7.39
C LEU A 84 -2.22 -2.70 8.06
N SER A 85 -3.53 -2.92 8.16
CA SER A 85 -4.49 -1.88 8.62
C SER A 85 -4.17 -1.27 9.99
N PRO A 86 -3.65 -2.01 11.00
CA PRO A 86 -3.33 -1.41 12.30
C PRO A 86 -2.20 -0.36 12.26
N TRP A 87 -1.41 -0.33 11.20
CA TRP A 87 -0.22 0.51 11.10
C TRP A 87 -0.43 1.75 10.24
N ILE A 88 -1.62 1.95 9.69
CA ILE A 88 -1.91 3.10 8.82
C ILE A 88 -3.28 3.65 9.18
N ASP A 89 -3.49 4.95 9.03
CA ASP A 89 -4.77 5.61 9.26
C ASP A 89 -5.64 5.66 7.99
N TRP A 90 -5.01 5.56 6.82
CA TRP A 90 -5.68 5.53 5.53
C TRP A 90 -4.80 4.95 4.42
N LEU A 91 -5.43 4.50 3.35
CA LEU A 91 -4.79 3.87 2.19
C LEU A 91 -5.21 4.53 0.88
N VAL A 92 -4.25 4.86 0.01
CA VAL A 92 -4.49 5.22 -1.40
C VAL A 92 -3.77 4.22 -2.30
N THR A 93 -4.45 3.69 -3.31
CA THR A 93 -3.84 2.80 -4.32
C THR A 93 -4.38 3.08 -5.72
N VAL A 94 -3.65 2.63 -6.73
CA VAL A 94 -4.06 2.73 -8.13
C VAL A 94 -4.53 1.37 -8.64
N ASP A 95 -5.71 1.33 -9.27
CA ASP A 95 -6.27 0.16 -9.97
C ASP A 95 -5.96 -1.22 -9.32
N PRO A 96 -6.28 -1.43 -8.02
CA PRO A 96 -6.01 -2.68 -7.34
C PRO A 96 -6.85 -3.81 -7.94
N HIS A 97 -6.39 -5.05 -7.75
CA HIS A 97 -7.12 -6.21 -8.22
C HIS A 97 -8.39 -6.46 -7.39
N LEU A 98 -9.52 -5.89 -7.83
CA LEU A 98 -10.85 -6.01 -7.21
C LEU A 98 -11.79 -6.80 -8.13
N HIS A 99 -11.55 -8.10 -8.28
CA HIS A 99 -12.35 -8.96 -9.17
C HIS A 99 -13.60 -9.53 -8.48
N ARG A 100 -13.48 -9.98 -7.22
CA ARG A 100 -14.58 -10.57 -6.44
C ARG A 100 -15.02 -9.71 -5.26
N ARG A 101 -14.34 -8.58 -5.08
CA ARG A 101 -14.61 -7.57 -4.07
C ARG A 101 -15.04 -6.31 -4.79
N CYS A 102 -16.07 -5.65 -4.28
CA CYS A 102 -16.51 -4.36 -4.78
C CYS A 102 -15.59 -3.24 -4.28
N THR A 103 -15.09 -3.35 -3.05
CA THR A 103 -14.25 -2.31 -2.43
C THR A 103 -13.15 -2.88 -1.54
N LEU A 104 -12.11 -2.09 -1.29
CA LEU A 104 -11.07 -2.43 -0.31
C LEU A 104 -11.59 -2.38 1.13
N ASN A 105 -12.64 -1.59 1.42
CA ASN A 105 -13.26 -1.46 2.75
C ASN A 105 -13.88 -2.78 3.26
N GLU A 106 -14.07 -3.77 2.39
CA GLU A 106 -14.49 -5.12 2.82
C GLU A 106 -13.43 -5.85 3.66
N ILE A 107 -12.15 -5.45 3.57
CA ILE A 107 -11.03 -6.13 4.24
C ILE A 107 -10.05 -5.20 4.95
N TYR A 108 -9.92 -3.95 4.49
CA TYR A 108 -9.15 -2.93 5.18
C TYR A 108 -10.04 -2.25 6.20
N SER A 109 -9.59 -2.16 7.46
CA SER A 109 -10.34 -1.52 8.54
C SER A 109 -10.15 0.00 8.59
N VAL A 110 -9.48 0.56 7.58
CA VAL A 110 -9.20 1.99 7.48
C VAL A 110 -9.76 2.57 6.19
N PRO A 111 -10.07 3.87 6.14
CA PRO A 111 -10.50 4.54 4.92
C PRO A 111 -9.54 4.27 3.76
N SER A 112 -10.09 3.85 2.63
CA SER A 112 -9.31 3.58 1.43
C SER A 112 -9.84 4.36 0.22
N LEU A 113 -8.91 4.84 -0.61
CA LEU A 113 -9.19 5.52 -1.87
C LEU A 113 -8.53 4.76 -3.02
N VAL A 114 -9.34 4.35 -3.98
CA VAL A 114 -8.87 3.76 -5.23
C VAL A 114 -8.85 4.84 -6.31
N VAL A 115 -7.68 5.07 -6.89
CA VAL A 115 -7.48 5.97 -8.02
C VAL A 115 -7.41 5.13 -9.30
N HIS A 116 -8.03 5.63 -10.38
CA HIS A 116 -8.00 4.97 -11.69
C HIS A 116 -7.03 5.67 -12.64
N ALA A 117 -6.09 4.93 -13.22
CA ALA A 117 -5.10 5.49 -14.14
C ALA A 117 -5.63 5.61 -15.58
N ALA A 118 -6.64 4.80 -15.95
CA ALA A 118 -7.18 4.76 -17.31
C ALA A 118 -7.58 6.14 -17.88
N PRO A 119 -8.24 7.06 -17.13
CA PRO A 119 -8.55 8.40 -17.64
C PRO A 119 -7.30 9.23 -17.99
N SER A 120 -6.24 9.14 -17.18
CA SER A 120 -4.97 9.86 -17.39
C SER A 120 -4.23 9.32 -18.62
N PHE A 121 -4.16 7.99 -18.76
CA PHE A 121 -3.58 7.36 -19.95
C PHE A 121 -4.36 7.74 -21.22
N ARG A 122 -5.69 7.70 -21.18
CA ARG A 122 -6.54 8.09 -22.31
C ARG A 122 -6.26 9.52 -22.75
N THR A 123 -6.17 10.46 -21.82
CA THR A 123 -5.87 11.87 -22.12
C THR A 123 -4.47 12.01 -22.73
N GLY A 124 -3.46 11.33 -22.17
CA GLY A 124 -2.09 11.35 -22.68
C GLY A 124 -1.97 10.76 -24.09
N LEU A 125 -2.66 9.65 -24.37
CA LEU A 125 -2.69 9.03 -25.70
C LEU A 125 -3.38 9.92 -26.73
N ARG A 126 -4.53 10.54 -26.39
CA ARG A 126 -5.22 11.48 -27.29
C ARG A 126 -4.30 12.63 -27.72
N LYS A 127 -3.59 13.27 -26.78
CA LYS A 127 -2.61 14.32 -27.13
C LYS A 127 -1.52 13.81 -28.07
N ARG A 128 -0.94 12.64 -27.79
CA ARG A 128 0.20 12.11 -28.58
C ARG A 128 -0.16 11.59 -29.97
N PHE A 129 -1.41 11.21 -30.22
CA PHE A 129 -1.82 10.56 -31.47
C PHE A 129 -2.90 11.32 -32.26
N HIS A 130 -3.52 12.37 -31.68
CA HIS A 130 -4.43 13.25 -32.42
C HIS A 130 -3.67 14.43 -33.06
N ASP A 131 -2.58 14.91 -32.46
CA ASP A 131 -1.73 15.99 -33.00
C ASP A 131 -0.79 15.52 -34.15
N ARG A 132 -1.13 14.41 -34.83
CA ARG A 132 -0.35 13.79 -35.91
C ARG A 132 -1.12 13.58 -37.21
N CYS A 133 -2.30 14.18 -37.35
CA CYS A 133 -3.03 14.31 -38.60
C CYS A 133 -3.26 15.79 -38.92
#